data_AF-A0A1F9B9D5-F1
#
_entry.id   AF-A0A1F9B9D5-F1
#
_cell.length_a   1.000
_cell.length_b   1.000
_cell.length_c   1.000
_cell.angle_alpha   90.00
_cell.angle_beta   90.00
_cell.angle_gamma   90.00
#
_symmetry.space_group_name_H-M   'P 1'
#
loop_
_entity.id
_entity.type
_entity.pdbx_description
1 polymer ?
#
loop_
_entity_poly.entity_id
_entity_poly.type
_entity_poly.pdbx_seq_one_letter_code
_entity_poly.pdbx_strand_id
1 'polypeptide(L)'
;MRKWFLIPLIFMIFSCGDQPSQDMIRDDFQRIYPKAEIVLITPVEKSSDTYRANISYRADTSYRIETSGKFLEDVFLYKKINGKWVNTWRRSSGK
;
A
#
# COMPACT_ATOMS: atom_id res chain seq x y z
N MET A 1 4.71 45.53 -18.57
CA MET A 1 5.55 44.55 -19.30
C MET A 1 6.46 43.88 -18.29
N ARG A 2 6.65 42.57 -18.19
CA ARG A 2 6.02 41.38 -18.78
C ARG A 2 6.68 40.22 -18.01
N LYS A 3 5.86 39.40 -17.33
CA LYS A 3 6.04 37.94 -17.15
C LYS A 3 7.39 37.39 -16.65
N TRP A 4 7.66 37.34 -15.33
CA TRP A 4 8.71 36.43 -14.80
C TRP A 4 8.38 35.79 -13.43
N PHE A 5 7.09 35.65 -13.05
CA PHE A 5 6.69 35.00 -11.79
C PHE A 5 6.14 33.56 -11.94
N LEU A 6 6.49 32.84 -13.00
CA LEU A 6 5.86 31.55 -13.33
C LEU A 6 6.84 30.40 -13.54
N ILE A 7 7.89 30.25 -12.71
CA ILE A 7 8.88 29.17 -12.95
C ILE A 7 9.13 28.16 -11.80
N PRO A 8 8.91 28.38 -10.48
CA PRO A 8 9.08 27.27 -9.56
C PRO A 8 7.83 26.40 -9.39
N LEU A 9 6.65 26.81 -9.87
CA LEU A 9 5.40 26.06 -9.64
C LEU A 9 5.23 24.81 -10.53
N ILE A 10 6.13 24.57 -11.49
CA ILE A 10 6.05 23.42 -12.42
C ILE A 10 6.75 22.17 -11.85
N PHE A 11 7.61 22.30 -10.84
CA PHE A 11 8.34 21.15 -10.28
C PHE A 11 7.63 20.39 -9.16
N MET A 12 6.42 20.81 -8.73
CA MET A 12 5.67 20.14 -7.66
C MET A 12 4.70 19.05 -8.13
N ILE A 13 4.67 18.67 -9.41
CA ILE A 13 3.64 17.76 -9.96
C ILE A 13 4.19 16.39 -10.43
N PHE A 14 5.50 16.17 -10.43
CA PHE A 14 6.09 14.95 -11.04
C PHE A 14 6.72 13.94 -10.10
N SER A 15 6.58 14.10 -8.78
CA SER A 15 6.87 13.01 -7.85
C SER A 15 5.59 12.22 -7.54
N CYS A 16 4.86 11.81 -8.58
CA CYS A 16 3.98 10.64 -8.49
C CYS A 16 4.92 9.42 -8.41
N GLY A 17 5.51 9.25 -7.23
CA GLY A 17 6.69 8.42 -7.05
C GLY A 17 6.37 6.98 -7.36
N ASP A 18 7.05 6.43 -8.36
CA ASP A 18 7.03 5.03 -8.77
C ASP A 18 6.86 4.06 -7.59
N GLN A 19 5.67 3.51 -7.46
CA GLN A 19 5.26 2.60 -6.39
C GLN A 19 4.09 1.73 -6.88
N PRO A 20 3.84 0.57 -6.25
CA PRO A 20 2.64 -0.21 -6.54
C PRO A 20 1.37 0.64 -6.37
N SER A 21 0.41 0.49 -7.28
CA SER A 21 -0.88 1.18 -7.16
C SER A 21 -1.65 0.66 -5.95
N GLN A 22 -2.48 1.51 -5.34
CA GLN A 22 -3.31 1.07 -4.21
C GLN A 22 -4.27 -0.05 -4.60
N ASP A 23 -4.82 -0.02 -5.81
CA ASP A 23 -5.73 -1.06 -6.29
C ASP A 23 -5.02 -2.41 -6.38
N MET A 24 -3.78 -2.44 -6.88
CA MET A 24 -2.99 -3.68 -6.93
C MET A 24 -2.72 -4.24 -5.52
N ILE A 25 -2.38 -3.38 -4.56
CA ILE A 25 -2.17 -3.80 -3.16
C ILE A 25 -3.46 -4.36 -2.57
N ARG A 26 -4.60 -3.73 -2.86
CA ARG A 26 -5.92 -4.18 -2.40
C ARG A 26 -6.31 -5.51 -3.03
N ASP A 27 -6.11 -5.67 -4.33
CA ASP A 27 -6.42 -6.91 -5.05
C ASP A 27 -5.57 -8.09 -4.54
N ASP A 28 -4.27 -7.87 -4.36
CA ASP A 28 -3.38 -8.88 -3.80
C ASP A 28 -3.75 -9.24 -2.36
N PHE A 29 -4.16 -8.25 -1.55
CA PHE A 29 -4.66 -8.50 -0.20
C PHE A 29 -5.98 -9.29 -0.21
N GLN A 30 -6.96 -8.88 -1.01
CA GLN A 30 -8.28 -9.52 -1.07
C GLN A 30 -8.20 -10.94 -1.66
N ARG A 31 -7.22 -11.24 -2.52
CA ARG A 31 -6.95 -12.61 -2.97
C ARG A 31 -6.60 -13.55 -1.81
N ILE A 32 -5.94 -13.02 -0.79
CA ILE A 32 -5.53 -13.78 0.40
C ILE A 32 -6.62 -13.77 1.47
N TYR A 33 -7.26 -12.62 1.68
CA TYR A 33 -8.29 -12.42 2.68
C TYR A 33 -9.59 -11.87 2.06
N PRO A 34 -10.36 -12.70 1.34
CA PRO A 34 -11.50 -12.23 0.54
C PRO A 34 -12.64 -11.58 1.32
N LYS A 35 -12.65 -11.76 2.64
CA LYS A 35 -13.67 -11.23 3.55
C LYS A 35 -13.13 -10.17 4.50
N ALA A 36 -11.83 -9.88 4.44
CA ALA A 36 -11.23 -8.91 5.35
C ALA A 36 -11.45 -7.49 4.85
N GLU A 37 -11.64 -6.57 5.78
CA GLU A 37 -11.72 -5.14 5.49
C GLU A 37 -10.36 -4.50 5.74
N ILE A 38 -9.78 -3.89 4.70
CA ILE A 38 -8.56 -3.09 4.84
C ILE A 38 -8.92 -1.79 5.55
N VAL A 39 -8.24 -1.51 6.66
CA VAL A 39 -8.41 -0.28 7.43
C VAL A 39 -7.38 0.77 7.01
N LEU A 40 -6.12 0.35 6.90
CA LEU A 40 -5.02 1.24 6.58
C LEU A 40 -3.93 0.51 5.81
N ILE A 41 -3.35 1.19 4.81
CA ILE A 41 -2.17 0.74 4.08
C ILE A 41 -1.07 1.78 4.32
N THR A 42 -0.01 1.37 5.01
CA THR A 42 1.09 2.25 5.39
C THR A 42 2.38 1.83 4.65
N PRO A 43 2.99 2.70 3.83
CA PRO A 43 4.33 2.44 3.30
C PRO A 43 5.35 2.38 4.44
N VAL A 44 6.12 1.31 4.51
CA VAL A 44 7.17 1.11 5.51
C VAL A 44 8.55 1.38 4.92
N GLU A 45 8.78 0.93 3.69
CA GLU A 45 10.06 1.04 2.99
C GLU A 45 9.81 1.24 1.50
N LYS A 46 10.58 2.13 0.88
CA LYS A 46 10.52 2.40 -0.56
C LYS A 46 11.94 2.59 -1.10
N SER A 47 12.34 1.73 -2.03
CA SER A 47 13.51 1.90 -2.89
C SER A 47 13.08 2.04 -4.36
N SER A 48 14.04 2.13 -5.27
CA SER A 48 13.78 2.16 -6.73
C SER A 48 13.17 0.87 -7.26
N ASP A 49 13.35 -0.25 -6.57
CA ASP A 49 12.98 -1.59 -7.02
C ASP A 49 12.24 -2.41 -5.96
N THR A 50 12.09 -1.93 -4.73
CA THR A 50 11.36 -2.60 -3.66
C THR A 50 10.39 -1.65 -2.98
N TYR A 51 9.25 -2.18 -2.54
CA TYR A 51 8.25 -1.44 -1.80
C TYR A 51 7.62 -2.34 -0.75
N ARG A 52 7.64 -1.90 0.50
CA ARG A 52 7.05 -2.62 1.63
C ARG A 52 5.84 -1.87 2.14
N ALA A 53 4.70 -2.56 2.22
CA ALA A 53 3.47 -2.03 2.78
C ALA A 53 3.10 -2.83 4.03
N ASN A 54 2.83 -2.15 5.14
CA ASN A 54 2.08 -2.72 6.25
C ASN A 54 0.58 -2.47 6.00
N ILE A 55 -0.23 -3.50 6.15
CA ILE A 55 -1.68 -3.47 5.95
C ILE A 55 -2.34 -3.82 7.28
N SER A 56 -3.03 -2.85 7.86
CA SER A 56 -3.89 -3.06 9.01
C SER A 56 -5.30 -3.42 8.52
N TYR A 57 -5.87 -4.51 9.01
CA TYR A 57 -7.15 -5.02 8.55
C TYR A 57 -8.00 -5.63 9.66
N ARG A 58 -9.30 -5.80 9.38
CA ARG A 58 -10.24 -6.57 10.19
C ARG A 58 -10.47 -7.91 9.52
N ALA A 59 -10.21 -9.02 10.20
CA ALA A 59 -10.57 -10.35 9.72
C ALA A 59 -12.09 -10.50 9.82
N ASP A 60 -12.76 -10.64 8.68
CA ASP A 60 -14.20 -10.93 8.49
C ASP A 60 -15.18 -10.26 9.48
N THR A 61 -16.01 -9.36 8.97
CA THR A 61 -17.08 -8.66 9.70
C THR A 61 -18.24 -9.58 10.12
N SER A 62 -18.06 -10.91 10.17
CA SER A 62 -19.04 -11.86 10.66
C SER A 62 -19.22 -11.75 12.19
N TYR A 63 -19.84 -10.66 12.65
CA TYR A 63 -20.53 -10.42 13.93
C TYR A 63 -19.87 -10.82 15.28
N ARG A 64 -18.66 -11.39 15.28
CA ARG A 64 -18.02 -11.99 16.47
C ARG A 64 -16.67 -11.38 16.86
N ILE A 65 -16.08 -10.52 16.02
CA ILE A 65 -14.78 -9.87 16.27
C ILE A 65 -14.92 -8.36 16.49
N GLU A 66 -16.15 -7.82 16.56
CA GLU A 66 -16.36 -6.39 16.87
C GLU A 66 -16.06 -6.04 18.32
N THR A 67 -16.00 -7.03 19.22
CA THR A 67 -15.88 -6.77 20.67
C THR A 67 -14.46 -6.45 21.15
N SER A 68 -13.41 -6.63 20.34
CA SER A 68 -12.02 -6.43 20.82
C SER A 68 -11.28 -5.22 20.23
N GLY A 69 -11.78 -4.58 19.17
CA GLY A 69 -11.10 -3.45 18.52
C GLY A 69 -9.67 -3.74 18.07
N LYS A 70 -9.30 -5.02 17.89
CA LYS A 70 -7.94 -5.43 17.54
C LYS A 70 -7.83 -5.56 16.03
N PHE A 71 -7.10 -4.64 15.41
CA PHE A 71 -6.68 -4.77 14.02
C PHE A 71 -5.59 -5.84 13.92
N LEU A 72 -5.64 -6.61 12.84
CA LEU A 72 -4.54 -7.48 12.44
C LEU A 72 -3.62 -6.69 11.50
N GLU A 73 -2.35 -7.07 11.47
CA GLU A 73 -1.35 -6.45 10.60
C GLU A 73 -0.72 -7.51 9.69
N ASP A 74 -0.41 -7.12 8.47
CA ASP A 74 0.30 -7.97 7.53
C ASP A 74 1.23 -7.13 6.66
N VAL A 75 2.40 -7.70 6.34
CA VAL A 75 3.42 -6.99 5.59
C VAL A 75 3.55 -7.60 4.21
N PHE A 76 3.36 -6.77 3.19
CA PHE A 76 3.49 -7.12 1.79
C PHE A 76 4.76 -6.50 1.23
N LEU A 77 5.57 -7.30 0.53
CA LEU A 77 6.78 -6.85 -0.14
C LEU A 77 6.63 -7.01 -1.65
N TYR A 78 6.71 -5.88 -2.33
CA TYR A 78 6.70 -5.78 -3.77
C TYR A 78 8.11 -5.57 -4.29
N LYS A 79 8.44 -6.24 -5.38
CA LYS A 79 9.66 -6.01 -6.15
C LYS A 79 9.31 -5.59 -7.56
N LYS A 80 10.08 -4.66 -8.12
CA LYS A 80 9.96 -4.23 -9.50
C LYS A 80 10.71 -5.19 -10.41
N ILE A 81 9.98 -5.89 -11.27
CA ILE A 81 10.52 -6.84 -12.24
C ILE A 81 10.08 -6.39 -13.63
N ASN A 82 11.04 -6.12 -14.53
CA ASN A 82 10.77 -5.63 -15.89
C ASN A 82 9.85 -4.40 -15.93
N GLY A 83 10.06 -3.46 -15.00
CA GLY A 83 9.27 -2.23 -14.91
C GLY A 83 7.88 -2.39 -14.26
N LYS A 84 7.49 -3.60 -13.86
CA LYS A 84 6.20 -3.87 -13.21
C LYS A 84 6.40 -4.24 -11.75
N TRP A 85 5.54 -3.74 -10.87
CA TRP A 85 5.51 -4.15 -9.46
C TRP A 85 4.86 -5.53 -9.33
N VAL A 86 5.51 -6.42 -8.59
CA VAL A 86 5.03 -7.77 -8.33
C VAL A 86 5.14 -8.05 -6.85
N ASN A 87 4.09 -8.56 -6.23
CA ASN A 87 4.17 -9.06 -4.86
C ASN A 87 5.05 -10.31 -4.83
N THR A 88 6.17 -10.24 -4.13
CA THR A 88 7.17 -11.32 -4.06
C THR A 88 7.21 -12.02 -2.72
N TRP A 89 6.68 -11.40 -1.67
CA TRP A 89 6.78 -11.93 -0.32
C TRP A 89 5.76 -11.30 0.61
N ARG A 90 5.37 -12.08 1.62
CA ARG A 90 4.44 -11.69 2.66
C ARG A 90 4.92 -12.21 4.01
N ARG A 91 4.77 -11.41 5.06
CA ARG A 91 4.89 -11.86 6.45
C ARG A 91 3.64 -11.50 7.23
N SER A 92 2.80 -12.51 7.39
CA SER A 92 1.71 -12.47 8.34
C SER A 92 2.27 -12.24 9.74
N SER A 93 1.70 -11.30 10.49
CA SER A 93 1.99 -11.14 11.91
C SER A 93 1.36 -12.27 12.77
N GLY A 94 0.93 -13.36 12.14
CA GLY A 94 0.30 -14.51 12.78
C GLY A 94 1.09 -14.97 14.00
N LYS A 95 0.44 -14.86 15.16
CA LYS A 95 0.67 -15.81 16.24
C LYS A 95 0.31 -17.21 15.77
#